data_AF-A0A519S5F8-F1
#
_entry.id   AF-A0A519S5F8-F1
#
_cell.length_a   1.000
_cell.length_b   1.000
_cell.length_c   1.000
_cell.angle_alpha   90.00
_cell.angle_beta   90.00
_cell.angle_gamma   90.00
#
_symmetry.space_group_name_H-M   'P 1'
#
loop_
_entity.id
_entity.type
_entity.pdbx_description
1 polymer ?
#
loop_
_entity_poly.entity_id
_entity_poly.type
_entity_poly.pdbx_seq_one_letter_code
_entity_poly.pdbx_strand_id
1 'polypeptide(L)'
;MKKLIFALALSFLLLGQLLLVAPAQAQCVMCKAQVEAAKAENDDYDVAGLNKGIVYMMTVPYLLMGTIGYFWYRRTHPKRATAA
;
A
#
# COMPACT_ATOMS: atom_id res chain seq x y z
N MET A 1 32.56 21.89 -6.30
CA MET A 1 31.97 21.80 -7.66
C MET A 1 31.25 20.47 -7.92
N LYS A 2 31.85 19.31 -7.64
CA LYS A 2 31.21 17.99 -7.86
C LYS A 2 29.85 17.78 -7.16
N LYS A 3 29.69 18.25 -5.92
CA LYS A 3 28.41 18.15 -5.17
C LYS A 3 27.30 19.03 -5.74
N LEU A 4 27.66 20.20 -6.29
CA LEU A 4 26.73 21.13 -6.92
C LEU A 4 26.26 20.60 -8.28
N ILE A 5 27.18 20.02 -9.06
CA ILE A 5 26.87 19.34 -10.32
C ILE A 5 25.97 18.13 -10.07
N PHE A 6 26.24 17.36 -9.00
CA PHE A 6 25.40 16.20 -8.64
C PHE A 6 23.99 16.63 -8.20
N ALA A 7 23.88 17.71 -7.40
CA ALA A 7 22.60 18.26 -6.98
C ALA A 7 21.80 18.82 -8.17
N LEU A 8 22.45 19.52 -9.11
CA LEU A 8 21.81 20.03 -10.32
C LEU A 8 21.38 18.89 -11.26
N ALA A 9 22.18 17.84 -11.42
CA ALA A 9 21.82 16.66 -12.19
C ALA A 9 20.63 15.91 -11.58
N LEU A 10 20.61 15.75 -10.25
CA LEU A 10 19.50 15.12 -9.54
C LEU A 10 18.22 15.95 -9.63
N SER A 11 18.33 17.28 -9.49
CA SER A 11 17.20 18.20 -9.63
C SER A 11 16.65 18.20 -11.06
N PHE A 12 17.51 18.13 -12.07
CA PHE A 12 17.10 18.06 -13.48
C PHE A 12 16.42 16.72 -13.80
N LEU A 13 16.91 15.62 -13.23
CA LEU A 13 16.31 14.29 -13.38
C LEU A 13 14.90 14.22 -12.77
N LEU A 14 14.73 14.75 -11.55
CA LEU A 14 13.45 14.83 -10.86
C LEU A 14 12.45 15.73 -11.59
N LEU A 15 12.92 16.87 -12.11
CA LEU A 15 12.08 17.77 -12.89
C LEU A 15 11.65 17.13 -14.21
N GLY A 16 12.56 16.41 -14.90
CA GLY A 16 12.25 15.68 -16.12
C GLY A 16 11.16 14.62 -15.94
N GLN A 17 11.14 13.92 -14.80
CA GLN A 17 10.09 12.95 -14.45
C GLN A 17 8.72 13.60 -14.23
N LEU A 18 8.69 14.85 -13.77
CA LEU A 18 7.45 15.60 -13.56
C LEU A 18 6.83 16.10 -14.87
N LEU A 19 7.66 16.39 -15.88
CA LEU A 19 7.21 16.84 -17.21
C LEU A 19 6.80 15.69 -18.13
N LEU A 20 7.19 14.45 -17.81
CA LEU A 20 6.77 13.24 -18.52
C LEU A 20 5.43 12.74 -17.97
N VAL A 21 4.33 13.38 -18.38
CA VAL A 21 2.98 12.83 -18.17
C VAL A 21 2.76 11.70 -19.19
N ALA A 22 3.17 10.49 -18.82
CA ALA A 22 2.69 9.29 -19.50
C ALA A 22 1.18 9.14 -19.22
N PRO A 23 0.36 8.68 -20.18
CA PRO A 23 -1.01 8.28 -19.87
C PRO A 23 -0.93 7.26 -18.74
N ALA A 24 -1.50 7.59 -17.59
CA ALA A 24 -1.60 6.68 -16.47
C ALA A 24 -2.40 5.47 -16.95
N GLN A 25 -1.70 4.43 -17.42
CA GLN A 25 -2.28 3.09 -17.55
C GLN A 25 -2.78 2.79 -16.14
N ALA A 26 -4.10 2.70 -15.99
CA ALA A 26 -4.70 2.51 -14.69
C ALA A 26 -3.95 1.38 -13.97
N GLN A 27 -3.53 1.60 -12.72
CA GLN A 27 -2.95 0.57 -11.84
C GLN A 27 -3.93 -0.60 -11.60
N CYS A 28 -5.10 -0.57 -12.25
CA CYS A 28 -6.13 -1.59 -12.37
C CYS A 28 -5.77 -2.78 -13.27
N VAL A 29 -4.54 -2.95 -13.75
CA VAL A 29 -4.13 -4.24 -14.39
C VAL A 29 -4.24 -5.39 -13.38
N MET A 30 -3.97 -5.12 -12.09
CA MET A 30 -4.11 -6.13 -11.03
C MET A 30 -5.57 -6.54 -10.78
N CYS A 31 -6.48 -5.58 -10.63
CA CYS A 31 -7.89 -5.89 -10.37
C CYS A 31 -8.58 -6.48 -11.61
N LYS A 32 -8.26 -5.99 -12.82
CA LYS A 32 -8.80 -6.52 -14.08
C LYS A 32 -8.33 -7.94 -14.36
N ALA A 33 -7.04 -8.21 -14.20
CA ALA A 33 -6.48 -9.55 -14.41
C ALA A 33 -7.11 -10.58 -13.46
N GLN A 34 -7.35 -10.21 -12.20
CA GLN A 34 -8.00 -11.11 -11.24
C GLN A 34 -9.48 -11.35 -11.57
N VAL A 35 -10.20 -10.32 -12.03
CA VAL A 35 -11.60 -10.46 -12.48
C VAL A 35 -11.71 -11.29 -13.75
N GLU A 36 -10.82 -11.07 -14.74
CA GLU A 36 -10.79 -11.85 -15.98
C GLU A 36 -10.40 -13.30 -15.72
N ALA A 37 -9.43 -13.56 -14.82
CA ALA A 37 -9.07 -14.91 -14.40
C ALA A 37 -10.25 -15.61 -13.69
N ALA A 38 -10.95 -14.92 -12.80
CA ALA A 38 -12.07 -15.50 -12.09
C ALA A 38 -13.31 -15.72 -12.98
N LYS A 39 -13.54 -14.86 -13.97
CA LYS A 39 -14.58 -15.05 -14.99
C LYS A 39 -14.25 -16.20 -15.96
N ALA A 40 -12.97 -16.40 -16.29
CA ALA A 40 -12.54 -17.55 -17.09
C ALA A 40 -12.77 -18.89 -16.38
N GLU A 41 -12.79 -18.90 -15.05
CA GLU A 41 -13.09 -20.08 -14.24
C GLU A 41 -14.61 -20.31 -14.07
N ASN A 42 -15.40 -19.24 -13.99
CA ASN A 42 -16.87 -19.29 -13.88
C ASN A 42 -17.51 -18.13 -14.66
N ASP A 43 -18.31 -18.44 -15.68
CA ASP A 43 -18.94 -17.46 -16.57
C ASP A 43 -19.87 -16.46 -15.85
N ASP A 44 -20.39 -16.83 -14.67
CA ASP A 44 -21.26 -16.02 -13.81
C ASP A 44 -20.49 -15.33 -12.66
N TYR A 45 -19.25 -14.89 -12.91
CA TYR A 45 -18.46 -14.20 -11.89
C TYR A 45 -19.04 -12.82 -11.56
N ASP A 46 -19.67 -12.71 -10.38
CA ASP A 46 -20.23 -11.47 -9.86
C ASP A 46 -19.14 -10.47 -9.45
N VAL A 47 -18.95 -9.45 -10.29
CA VAL A 47 -18.00 -8.35 -10.08
C VAL A 47 -18.45 -7.34 -9.02
N ALA A 48 -19.70 -7.37 -8.55
CA ALA A 48 -20.20 -6.47 -7.52
C ALA A 48 -19.56 -6.72 -6.14
N GLY A 49 -19.08 -7.95 -5.89
CA GLY A 49 -18.43 -8.36 -4.65
C GLY A 49 -16.96 -7.90 -4.49
N LEU A 50 -16.31 -7.41 -5.54
CA LEU A 50 -14.87 -7.15 -5.55
C LEU A 50 -14.44 -6.12 -4.49
N ASN A 51 -15.19 -5.03 -4.32
CA ASN A 51 -14.89 -4.01 -3.33
C ASN A 51 -14.96 -4.58 -1.89
N LYS A 52 -15.90 -5.51 -1.65
CA LYS A 52 -15.99 -6.21 -0.36
C LYS A 52 -14.78 -7.13 -0.15
N GLY A 53 -14.30 -7.79 -1.20
CA GLY A 53 -13.07 -8.59 -1.16
C GLY A 53 -11.82 -7.77 -0.83
N ILE A 54 -11.67 -6.57 -1.42
CA ILE A 54 -10.53 -5.68 -1.13
C ILE A 54 -10.53 -5.27 0.34
N VAL A 55 -11.68 -4.81 0.87
CA VAL A 55 -11.81 -4.44 2.28
C VAL A 55 -11.52 -5.62 3.20
N TYR A 56 -11.99 -6.83 2.85
CA TYR A 56 -11.72 -8.04 3.62
C TYR A 56 -10.21 -8.36 3.67
N MET A 57 -9.51 -8.32 2.54
CA MET A 57 -8.07 -8.59 2.48
C MET A 57 -7.24 -7.51 3.17
N MET A 58 -7.65 -6.25 3.09
CA MET A 58 -6.99 -5.15 3.80
C MET A 58 -7.21 -5.21 5.31
N THR A 59 -8.29 -5.84 5.80
CA THR A 59 -8.57 -5.92 7.25
C THR A 59 -7.47 -6.65 8.01
N VAL A 60 -6.92 -7.73 7.43
CA VAL A 60 -5.88 -8.56 8.05
C VAL A 60 -4.61 -7.77 8.41
N PRO A 61 -3.93 -7.05 7.49
CA PRO A 61 -2.73 -6.29 7.83
C PRO A 61 -3.00 -5.16 8.84
N TYR A 62 -4.18 -4.53 8.82
CA TYR A 62 -4.52 -3.50 9.81
C TYR A 62 -4.68 -4.10 11.22
N LEU A 63 -5.36 -5.24 11.34
CA LEU A 63 -5.49 -5.94 12.62
C LEU A 63 -4.13 -6.44 13.14
N LEU A 64 -3.30 -6.98 12.26
CA LEU A 64 -1.96 -7.45 12.60
C LEU A 64 -1.08 -6.29 13.11
N MET A 65 -1.06 -5.15 12.43
CA MET A 65 -0.32 -3.97 12.88
C MET A 65 -0.87 -3.41 14.20
N GLY A 66 -2.20 -3.36 14.36
CA GLY A 66 -2.83 -2.88 15.60
C GLY A 66 -2.51 -3.77 16.80
N THR A 67 -2.56 -5.10 16.63
CA THR A 67 -2.24 -6.06 17.70
C THR A 67 -0.77 -5.98 18.09
N ILE A 68 0.15 -5.98 17.12
CA ILE A 68 1.59 -5.84 17.37
C ILE A 68 1.88 -4.52 18.10
N GLY A 69 1.31 -3.41 17.62
CA GLY A 69 1.47 -2.10 18.24
C GLY A 69 0.94 -2.04 19.67
N TYR A 70 -0.23 -2.64 19.94
CA TYR A 70 -0.81 -2.71 21.28
C TYR A 70 0.08 -3.48 22.27
N PHE A 71 0.55 -4.67 21.89
CA PHE A 71 1.42 -5.47 22.75
C PHE A 71 2.77 -4.81 22.97
N TRP A 72 3.33 -4.18 21.94
CA TRP A 72 4.56 -3.43 22.06
C TRP A 72 4.42 -2.26 23.03
N TYR A 73 3.39 -1.42 22.88
CA TYR A 73 3.12 -0.29 23.77
C TYR A 73 2.93 -0.72 25.23
N ARG A 74 2.17 -1.78 25.48
CA ARG A 74 1.95 -2.30 26.83
C ARG A 74 3.24 -2.83 27.48
N ARG A 75 4.15 -3.38 26.67
CA ARG A 75 5.45 -3.88 27.15
C ARG A 75 6.46 -2.77 27.38
N THR A 76 6.46 -1.72 26.55
CA THR A 76 7.40 -0.59 26.67
C THR A 76 6.95 0.45 27.69
N HIS A 77 5.65 0.53 28.00
CA HIS A 77 5.09 1.40 29.03
C HIS A 77 4.39 0.58 30.14
N PRO A 78 5.13 -0.27 30.89
CA PRO A 78 4.57 -0.91 32.06
C PRO A 78 4.16 0.18 33.05
N LYS A 79 2.88 0.21 33.45
CA LYS A 79 2.47 1.01 34.60
C LYS A 79 3.27 0.48 35.78
N ARG A 80 4.13 1.30 36.38
CA ARG A 80 4.82 0.95 37.62
C ARG A 80 3.74 0.43 38.56
N ALA A 81 3.88 -0.81 39.03
CA ALA A 81 3.06 -1.29 40.13
C ALA A 81 3.20 -0.23 41.22
N THR A 82 2.09 0.41 41.60
CA THR A 82 2.04 1.24 42.78
C THR A 82 2.58 0.37 43.91
N ALA A 83 3.81 0.64 44.33
CA ALA A 83 4.43 -0.03 45.45
C ALA A 83 3.57 0.31 46.67
N ALA A 84 2.80 -0.70 47.10
CA ALA A 84 2.16 -0.72 48.41
C ALA A 84 3.20 -1.19 49.44
#